data_AF-A0A356WTF2-F1
#
_entry.id   AF-A0A356WTF2-F1
#
_cell.length_a   1.000
_cell.length_b   1.000
_cell.length_c   1.000
_cell.angle_alpha   90.00
_cell.angle_beta   90.00
_cell.angle_gamma   90.00
#
_symmetry.space_group_name_H-M   'P 1'
#
loop_
_entity.id
_entity.type
_entity.pdbx_description
1 polymer ?
#
loop_
_entity_poly.entity_id
_entity_poly.type
_entity_poly.pdbx_seq_one_letter_code
_entity_poly.pdbx_strand_id
1 'polypeptide(L)'
;MLIQLILSVMPMFVCLFWVVLLLCDNNRNLPKNYLAFFLSLSAINYFVHAAFFNRQYDLFAFTDNIWVFTSLSSYPLYYYYIRLLTREIRIDWRWSWILLPAMVLSIFSFVIYFAMSPE
;
A
#
# COMPACT_ATOMS: atom_id res chain seq x y z
N MET A 1 -0.48 -13.89 -22.77
CA MET A 1 -1.70 -13.28 -22.20
C MET A 1 -2.01 -13.84 -20.82
N LEU A 2 -2.34 -15.12 -20.65
CA LEU A 2 -2.68 -15.69 -19.32
C LEU A 2 -1.54 -15.63 -18.30
N ILE A 3 -0.31 -15.98 -18.70
CA ILE A 3 0.86 -15.95 -17.80
C ILE A 3 1.14 -14.53 -17.27
N GLN A 4 0.99 -13.50 -18.11
CA GLN A 4 1.18 -12.11 -17.70
C GLN A 4 0.13 -11.66 -16.68
N LEU A 5 -1.13 -12.07 -16.89
CA LEU A 5 -2.21 -11.80 -15.94
C LEU A 5 -1.93 -12.48 -14.59
N ILE A 6 -1.53 -13.75 -14.60
CA ILE A 6 -1.19 -14.47 -13.37
C ILE A 6 -0.03 -13.79 -12.64
N LEU A 7 1.07 -13.50 -13.34
CA LEU A 7 2.25 -12.88 -12.73
C LEU A 7 1.98 -11.47 -12.19
N SER A 8 1.12 -10.70 -12.85
CA SER A 8 0.77 -9.35 -12.39
C SER A 8 -0.15 -9.33 -11.17
N VAL A 9 -1.07 -10.30 -11.05
CA VAL A 9 -2.05 -10.36 -9.94
C VAL A 9 -1.54 -11.17 -8.74
N MET A 10 -0.61 -12.10 -8.95
CA MET A 10 -0.08 -12.99 -7.90
C MET A 10 0.42 -12.25 -6.65
N PRO A 11 1.18 -11.14 -6.74
CA PRO A 11 1.64 -10.43 -5.55
C PRO A 11 0.49 -9.88 -4.70
N MET A 12 -0.53 -9.32 -5.33
CA MET A 12 -1.75 -8.83 -4.66
C MET A 12 -2.48 -10.00 -3.98
N PHE A 13 -2.64 -11.13 -4.66
CA PHE A 13 -3.27 -12.32 -4.10
C PHE A 13 -2.53 -12.82 -2.85
N VAL A 14 -1.20 -12.92 -2.89
CA VAL A 14 -0.39 -13.36 -1.75
C VAL A 14 -0.57 -12.42 -0.56
N CYS A 15 -0.56 -11.10 -0.78
CA CYS A 15 -0.82 -10.13 0.30
C CYS A 15 -2.21 -10.35 0.92
N LEU A 16 -3.27 -10.43 0.10
CA LEU A 16 -4.64 -10.63 0.58
C LEU A 16 -4.82 -11.96 1.33
N PHE A 17 -4.21 -13.03 0.83
CA PHE A 17 -4.20 -14.34 1.49
C PHE A 17 -3.64 -14.22 2.91
N TRP A 18 -2.49 -13.56 3.06
CA TRP A 18 -1.89 -13.34 4.38
C TRP A 18 -2.71 -12.40 5.27
N VAL A 19 -3.33 -11.36 4.71
CA VAL A 19 -4.25 -10.49 5.46
C VAL A 19 -5.38 -11.31 6.09
N VAL A 20 -6.04 -12.17 5.30
CA VAL A 20 -7.13 -13.03 5.80
C VAL A 20 -6.63 -13.96 6.90
N LEU A 21 -5.51 -14.65 6.70
CA LEU A 21 -4.95 -15.55 7.71
C LEU A 21 -4.62 -14.84 9.02
N LEU A 22 -3.98 -13.66 8.94
CA LEU A 22 -3.61 -12.88 10.12
C LEU A 22 -4.85 -12.34 10.85
N LEU A 23 -5.92 -11.97 10.13
CA LEU A 23 -7.14 -11.46 10.76
C LEU A 23 -8.01 -12.57 11.37
N CYS A 24 -7.99 -13.77 10.79
CA CYS A 24 -8.74 -14.94 11.26
C CYS A 24 -8.10 -15.63 12.49
N ASP A 25 -6.79 -15.47 12.71
CA ASP A 25 -6.13 -16.08 13.86
C ASP A 25 -6.58 -15.40 15.17
N ASN A 26 -7.06 -16.22 16.12
CA ASN A 26 -7.69 -15.83 17.37
C ASN A 26 -6.72 -15.12 18.34
N ASN A 27 -5.42 -15.40 18.24
CA ASN A 27 -4.39 -14.76 19.06
C ASN A 27 -4.03 -13.38 18.51
N ARG A 28 -4.86 -12.37 18.82
CA ARG A 28 -4.67 -11.00 18.35
C ARG A 28 -3.53 -10.32 19.11
N ASN A 29 -2.43 -10.06 18.40
CA ASN A 29 -1.32 -9.27 18.89
C ASN A 29 -1.18 -7.99 18.07
N LEU A 30 -0.71 -6.92 18.70
CA LEU A 30 -0.56 -5.62 18.05
C LEU A 30 0.36 -5.65 16.81
N PRO A 31 1.56 -6.29 16.83
CA PRO A 31 2.39 -6.39 15.63
C PRO A 31 1.73 -7.20 14.51
N LYS A 32 0.94 -8.22 14.86
CA LYS A 32 0.22 -9.05 13.91
C LYS A 32 -0.87 -8.26 13.18
N ASN A 33 -1.64 -7.48 13.92
CA ASN A 33 -2.66 -6.59 13.35
C ASN A 33 -2.02 -5.50 12.49
N TYR A 34 -0.89 -4.95 12.93
CA TYR A 34 -0.14 -3.98 12.15
C TYR A 34 0.42 -4.57 10.85
N LEU A 35 0.93 -5.81 10.89
CA LEU A 35 1.38 -6.52 9.69
C LEU A 35 0.23 -6.75 8.71
N ALA A 36 -0.96 -7.11 9.20
CA ALA A 36 -2.15 -7.23 8.35
C ALA A 36 -2.54 -5.89 7.70
N PHE A 37 -2.45 -4.78 8.45
CA PHE A 37 -2.63 -3.43 7.89
C PHE A 37 -1.60 -3.11 6.80
N PHE A 38 -0.32 -3.36 7.08
CA PHE A 38 0.77 -3.13 6.12
C PHE A 38 0.56 -3.96 4.83
N LEU A 39 0.23 -5.26 4.97
CA LEU A 39 -0.05 -6.12 3.82
C LEU A 39 -1.30 -5.69 3.03
N SER A 40 -2.29 -5.10 3.69
CA SER A 40 -3.46 -4.52 3.02
C SER A 40 -3.04 -3.33 2.14
N LEU A 41 -2.16 -2.47 2.64
CA LEU A 41 -1.60 -1.37 1.86
C LEU A 41 -0.74 -1.87 0.68
N SER A 42 0.08 -2.90 0.91
CA SER A 42 0.85 -3.54 -0.16
C SER A 42 -0.04 -4.19 -1.21
N ALA A 43 -1.18 -4.78 -0.82
CA ALA A 43 -2.17 -5.31 -1.77
C ALA A 43 -2.73 -4.20 -2.69
N ILE A 44 -3.02 -3.01 -2.14
CA ILE A 44 -3.45 -1.84 -2.93
C ILE A 44 -2.34 -1.41 -3.89
N ASN A 45 -1.08 -1.37 -3.44
CA ASN A 45 0.05 -1.04 -4.31
C ASN A 45 0.19 -2.03 -5.47
N TYR A 46 0.10 -3.33 -5.18
CA TYR A 46 0.18 -4.37 -6.21
C TYR A 46 -1.05 -4.38 -7.13
N PHE A 47 -2.22 -3.99 -6.65
CA PHE A 47 -3.38 -3.76 -7.52
C PHE A 47 -3.09 -2.68 -8.56
N VAL A 48 -2.47 -1.56 -8.16
CA VAL A 48 -2.08 -0.52 -9.11
C VAL A 48 -1.03 -1.02 -10.10
N HIS A 49 -0.02 -1.76 -9.64
CA HIS A 49 0.94 -2.40 -10.54
C HIS A 49 0.26 -3.35 -11.53
N ALA A 50 -0.72 -4.15 -11.09
CA ALA A 50 -1.48 -5.03 -11.96
C ALA A 50 -2.30 -4.23 -13.00
N ALA A 51 -2.97 -3.16 -12.60
CA ALA A 51 -3.69 -2.27 -13.52
C ALA A 51 -2.75 -1.67 -14.57
N PHE A 52 -1.55 -1.24 -14.16
CA PHE A 52 -0.52 -0.70 -15.05
C PHE A 52 -0.06 -1.75 -16.09
N PHE A 53 0.35 -2.94 -15.64
CA PHE A 53 0.86 -3.98 -16.54
C PHE A 53 -0.21 -4.55 -17.48
N ASN A 54 -1.48 -4.52 -17.08
CA ASN A 54 -2.61 -4.93 -17.91
C ASN A 54 -3.19 -3.79 -18.76
N ARG A 55 -2.49 -2.64 -18.85
CA ARG A 55 -2.82 -1.52 -19.76
C ARG A 55 -4.20 -0.90 -19.52
N GLN A 56 -4.65 -0.86 -18.26
CA GLN A 56 -5.91 -0.23 -17.87
C GLN A 56 -5.75 1.30 -17.75
N TYR A 57 -5.47 1.96 -18.87
CA TYR A 57 -5.07 3.38 -18.92
C TYR A 57 -6.12 4.36 -18.39
N ASP A 58 -7.40 4.01 -18.47
CA ASP A 58 -8.50 4.86 -17.98
C ASP A 58 -8.44 5.08 -16.47
N LEU A 59 -7.79 4.18 -15.73
CA LEU A 59 -7.64 4.28 -14.28
C LEU A 59 -6.39 5.07 -13.87
N PHE A 60 -5.47 5.37 -14.79
CA PHE A 60 -4.11 5.85 -14.44
C PHE A 60 -4.10 7.18 -13.71
N ALA A 61 -4.91 8.15 -14.15
CA ALA A 61 -5.00 9.46 -13.50
C ALA A 61 -5.37 9.33 -12.00
N PHE A 62 -6.15 8.31 -11.65
CA PHE A 62 -6.50 8.02 -10.27
C PHE A 62 -5.51 7.07 -9.59
N THR A 63 -4.99 6.05 -10.27
CA THR A 63 -4.13 5.05 -9.64
C THR A 63 -2.71 5.53 -9.42
N ASP A 64 -2.22 6.51 -10.19
CA ASP A 64 -0.85 7.04 -10.03
C ASP A 64 -0.64 7.68 -8.64
N ASN A 65 -1.56 8.53 -8.19
CA ASN A 65 -1.45 9.14 -6.86
C ASN A 65 -1.47 8.08 -5.73
N ILE A 66 -2.24 7.00 -5.90
CA ILE A 66 -2.31 5.87 -4.98
C ILE A 66 -0.97 5.14 -4.98
N TRP A 67 -0.39 4.91 -6.16
CA TRP A 67 0.92 4.29 -6.32
C TRP A 67 2.02 5.12 -5.66
N VAL A 68 2.05 6.44 -5.86
CA VAL A 68 3.00 7.36 -5.21
C VAL A 68 2.87 7.24 -3.68
N PHE A 69 1.65 7.35 -3.15
CA PHE A 69 1.42 7.27 -1.71
C PHE A 69 1.87 5.93 -1.14
N THR A 70 1.38 4.83 -1.70
CA THR A 70 1.61 3.48 -1.18
C THR A 70 3.08 3.07 -1.29
N SER A 71 3.77 3.45 -2.38
CA SER A 71 5.19 3.15 -2.57
C SER A 71 6.06 3.90 -1.56
N LEU A 72 5.78 5.19 -1.33
CA LEU A 72 6.56 6.01 -0.40
C LEU A 72 6.24 5.72 1.06
N SER A 73 4.97 5.44 1.39
CA SER A 73 4.56 5.09 2.76
C SER A 73 4.98 3.67 3.17
N SER A 74 5.25 2.76 2.23
CA SER A 74 5.68 1.40 2.56
C SER A 74 6.97 1.38 3.40
N TYR A 75 7.94 2.24 3.10
CA TYR A 75 9.20 2.32 3.85
C TYR A 75 9.01 2.72 5.32
N PRO A 76 8.39 3.87 5.65
CA PRO A 76 8.19 4.27 7.04
C PRO A 76 7.22 3.35 7.79
N LEU A 77 6.21 2.79 7.12
CA LEU A 77 5.31 1.82 7.75
C LEU A 77 6.03 0.52 8.09
N TYR A 78 6.92 0.04 7.22
CA TYR A 78 7.74 -1.13 7.50
C TYR A 78 8.75 -0.88 8.63
N TYR A 79 9.37 0.31 8.66
CA TYR A 79 10.21 0.72 9.78
C TYR A 79 9.44 0.73 11.11
N TYR A 80 8.21 1.25 11.09
CA TYR A 80 7.35 1.28 12.28
C TYR A 80 6.97 -0.14 12.74
N TYR A 81 6.72 -1.07 11.81
CA TYR A 81 6.50 -2.47 12.14
C TYR A 81 7.69 -3.09 12.90
N ILE A 82 8.93 -2.86 12.43
CA ILE A 82 10.14 -3.34 13.12
C ILE A 82 10.22 -2.79 14.54
N ARG A 83 9.87 -1.51 14.74
CA ARG A 83 9.86 -0.90 16.08
C ARG A 83 8.83 -1.54 17.00
N LEU A 84 7.65 -1.84 16.48
CA LEU A 84 6.59 -2.55 17.20
C LEU A 84 7.00 -3.98 17.60
N LEU A 85 7.93 -4.58 16.85
CA LEU A 85 8.48 -5.90 17.14
C LEU A 85 9.61 -5.88 18.18
N THR A 86 10.32 -4.75 18.32
CA THR A 86 11.61 -4.69 19.04
C THR A 86 11.62 -3.79 20.27
N ARG A 87 10.93 -2.65 20.23
CA ARG A 87 11.00 -1.61 21.28
C ARG A 87 9.64 -1.20 21.81
N GLU A 88 8.63 -1.13 20.96
CA GLU A 88 7.36 -0.48 21.29
C GLU A 88 6.27 -1.50 21.57
N ILE A 89 5.53 -1.31 22.65
CA ILE A 89 4.43 -2.19 23.06
C ILE A 89 3.08 -1.67 22.53
N ARG A 90 3.04 -0.41 22.06
CA ARG A 90 1.81 0.30 21.65
C ARG A 90 2.04 1.15 20.41
N ILE A 91 0.97 1.48 19.70
CA ILE A 91 1.04 2.39 18.55
C ILE A 91 1.02 3.83 19.07
N ASP A 92 2.15 4.53 18.95
CA ASP A 92 2.25 5.98 19.09
C ASP A 92 1.97 6.69 17.76
N TRP A 93 0.87 7.45 17.72
CA TRP A 93 0.37 8.23 16.58
C TRP A 93 1.28 9.41 16.20
N ARG A 94 2.21 9.82 17.06
CA ARG A 94 3.18 10.88 16.73
C ARG A 94 4.07 10.47 15.56
N TRP A 95 4.30 9.18 15.37
CA TRP A 95 5.08 8.66 14.26
C TRP A 95 4.32 8.65 12.92
N SER A 96 3.01 8.90 12.93
CA SER A 96 2.24 9.09 11.69
C SER A 96 2.74 10.29 10.89
N TRP A 97 3.46 11.24 11.51
CA TRP A 97 4.13 12.35 10.82
C TRP A 97 5.17 11.88 9.79
N ILE A 98 5.74 10.68 9.92
CA ILE A 98 6.67 10.14 8.91
C ILE A 98 5.94 9.87 7.57
N LEU A 99 4.60 9.78 7.57
CA LEU A 99 3.82 9.62 6.33
C LEU A 99 3.61 10.92 5.56
N LEU A 100 3.91 12.09 6.17
CA LEU A 100 3.67 13.37 5.50
C LEU A 100 4.38 13.55 4.17
N PRO A 101 5.68 13.20 4.02
CA PRO A 101 6.34 13.30 2.72
C PRO A 101 5.63 12.48 1.63
N ALA A 102 5.20 11.26 1.98
CA ALA A 102 4.44 10.41 1.06
C ALA A 102 3.07 11.02 0.70
N MET A 103 2.39 11.60 1.68
CA MET A 103 1.08 12.25 1.50
C MET A 103 1.19 13.52 0.65
N VAL A 104 2.18 14.37 0.91
CA VAL A 104 2.43 15.61 0.15
C VAL A 104 2.74 15.27 -1.31
N LEU A 105 3.62 14.29 -1.56
CA LEU A 105 3.97 13.90 -2.93
C LEU A 105 2.80 13.24 -3.68
N SER A 106 1.96 12.46 -2.98
CA SER A 106 0.75 11.90 -3.57
C SER A 106 -0.27 12.97 -3.96
N ILE A 107 -0.51 13.95 -3.09
CA ILE A 107 -1.39 15.09 -3.39
C ILE A 107 -0.82 15.91 -4.55
N PHE A 108 0.50 16.14 -4.56
CA PHE A 108 1.16 16.85 -5.65
C PHE A 108 0.98 16.11 -6.99
N SER A 109 1.14 14.78 -7.02
CA SER A 109 0.86 13.98 -8.22
C SER A 109 -0.61 14.12 -8.65
N PHE A 110 -1.56 13.98 -7.73
CA PHE A 110 -2.98 14.16 -8.01
C PHE A 110 -3.28 15.52 -8.65
N VAL A 111 -2.75 16.61 -8.08
CA VAL A 111 -2.96 17.96 -8.63
C VAL A 111 -2.38 18.09 -10.03
N ILE A 112 -1.19 17.54 -10.30
CA ILE A 112 -0.58 17.58 -11.63
C ILE A 112 -1.45 16.85 -12.66
N TYR A 113 -1.88 15.61 -12.37
CA TYR A 113 -2.66 14.83 -13.33
C TYR A 113 -4.03 15.44 -13.62
N PHE A 114 -4.69 16.02 -12.62
CA PHE A 114 -5.96 16.74 -12.81
C PHE A 114 -5.78 18.13 -13.45
N ALA A 115 -4.63 18.79 -13.27
CA ALA A 115 -4.33 20.02 -13.99
C ALA A 115 -3.95 19.76 -15.45
N MET A 116 -3.38 18.58 -15.74
CA MET A 116 -3.01 18.13 -17.08
C MET A 116 -4.16 17.46 -17.83
N SER A 117 -5.27 17.09 -17.17
CA SER A 117 -6.40 16.48 -17.85
C SER A 117 -6.94 17.49 -18.86
N PRO A 118 -6.76 17.24 -20.17
CA PRO A 118 -7.40 18.07 -21.17
C PRO A 118 -8.88 17.74 -21.11
N GLU A 119 -9.72 18.76 -21.09
CA GLU A 119 -11.09 18.58 -21.58
C GLU A 119 -11.09 17.87 -22.95
#